data_AF-A0A1D6HUY3-F1
#
_entry.id   AF-A0A1D6HUY3-F1
#
_cell.length_a   1.000
_cell.length_b   1.000
_cell.length_c   1.000
_cell.angle_alpha   90.00
_cell.angle_beta   90.00
_cell.angle_gamma   90.00
#
_symmetry.space_group_name_H-M   'P 1'
#
loop_
_entity.id
_entity.type
_entity.pdbx_description
1 polymer ?
#
loop_
_entity_poly.entity_id
_entity_poly.type
_entity_poly.pdbx_seq_one_letter_code
_entity_poly.pdbx_strand_id
1 'polypeptide(L)'
;MPSVLWVSLFMWSYQKLASVYPRERPLLLLRVSGEVVEVDEKLSDLPGLVNTSPYEKGWLIKVKLSNSGELNSLMDDDKYSKFCEGNH
;
A
#
# COMPACT_ATOMS: atom_id res chain seq x y z
N MET A 1 44.06 9.48 5.54
CA MET A 1 42.87 8.63 5.85
C MET A 1 41.79 8.87 4.80
N PRO A 2 41.84 8.20 3.63
CA PRO A 2 40.85 8.34 2.55
C PRO A 2 39.64 7.40 2.68
N SER A 3 39.68 6.46 3.63
CA SER A 3 38.71 5.35 3.74
C SER A 3 37.33 5.77 4.23
N VAL A 4 37.22 6.85 5.02
CA VAL A 4 35.93 7.30 5.59
C VAL A 4 35.11 8.09 4.58
N LEU A 5 35.78 8.91 3.76
CA LEU A 5 35.14 9.70 2.70
C LEU A 5 34.46 8.81 1.66
N TRP A 6 35.07 7.68 1.32
CA TRP A 6 34.51 6.75 0.34
C TRP A 6 33.23 6.07 0.85
N VAL A 7 33.19 5.69 2.14
CA VAL A 7 31.99 5.14 2.78
C VAL A 7 30.88 6.20 2.87
N SER A 8 31.21 7.44 3.21
CA SER A 8 30.23 8.53 3.26
C SER A 8 29.66 8.88 1.88
N LEU A 9 30.49 8.88 0.83
CA LEU A 9 30.04 9.13 -0.54
C LEU A 9 29.19 7.96 -1.06
N PHE A 10 29.56 6.72 -0.71
CA PHE A 10 28.84 5.51 -1.06
C PHE A 10 27.48 5.44 -0.34
N MET A 11 27.43 5.75 0.96
CA MET A 11 26.17 5.85 1.70
C MET A 11 25.28 6.98 1.16
N TRP A 12 25.85 8.16 0.87
CA TRP A 12 25.09 9.28 0.31
C TRP A 12 24.49 8.94 -1.06
N SER A 13 25.26 8.26 -1.91
CA SER A 13 24.78 7.76 -3.20
C SER A 13 23.68 6.70 -3.02
N TYR A 14 23.82 5.80 -2.06
CA TYR A 14 22.82 4.76 -1.76
C TYR A 14 21.51 5.37 -1.22
N GLN A 15 21.61 6.39 -0.36
CA GLN A 15 20.45 7.09 0.20
C GLN A 15 19.72 7.90 -0.87
N LYS A 16 20.45 8.49 -1.83
CA LYS A 16 19.85 9.09 -3.03
C LYS A 16 19.20 8.04 -3.94
N LEU A 17 19.87 6.90 -4.18
CA LEU A 17 19.33 5.82 -5.02
C LEU A 17 18.07 5.19 -4.41
N ALA A 18 18.01 5.00 -3.10
CA ALA A 18 16.83 4.50 -2.40
C ALA A 18 15.63 5.46 -2.47
N SER A 19 15.88 6.78 -2.54
CA SER A 19 14.82 7.79 -2.76
C SER A 19 14.38 7.88 -4.22
N VAL A 20 15.27 7.58 -5.17
CA VAL A 20 15.02 7.72 -6.62
C VAL A 20 14.36 6.46 -7.21
N TYR A 21 14.55 5.29 -6.59
CA TYR A 21 13.90 4.04 -6.99
C TYR A 21 12.97 3.51 -5.89
N PRO A 22 11.71 3.98 -5.80
CA PRO A 22 10.69 3.22 -5.08
C PRO A 22 10.55 1.86 -5.77
N ARG A 23 11.00 0.80 -5.09
CA ARG A 23 10.89 -0.60 -5.51
C ARG A 23 9.41 -0.90 -5.74
N GLU A 24 9.00 -0.92 -7.02
CA GLU A 24 7.66 -1.24 -7.55
C GLU A 24 6.50 -0.55 -6.81
N ARG A 25 5.87 0.47 -7.41
CA ARG A 25 4.62 1.03 -6.86
C ARG A 25 3.51 -0.01 -7.07
N PRO A 26 2.99 -0.67 -6.02
CA PRO A 26 1.91 -1.64 -6.21
C PRO A 26 0.67 -0.88 -6.67
N LEU A 27 0.13 -1.27 -7.83
CA LEU A 27 -1.14 -0.72 -8.31
C LEU A 27 -2.28 -1.39 -7.55
N LEU A 28 -2.99 -0.61 -6.75
CA LEU A 28 -4.19 -1.08 -6.07
C LEU A 28 -5.38 -0.98 -7.01
N LEU A 29 -5.99 -2.12 -7.30
CA LEU A 29 -7.16 -2.23 -8.17
C LEU A 29 -8.42 -2.36 -7.33
N LEU A 30 -9.39 -1.50 -7.61
CA LEU A 30 -10.73 -1.60 -7.03
C LEU A 30 -11.54 -2.60 -7.86
N ARG A 31 -12.15 -3.59 -7.20
CA ARG A 31 -13.00 -4.60 -7.85
C ARG A 31 -14.46 -4.14 -8.01
N VAL A 32 -14.75 -2.90 -7.65
CA VAL A 32 -16.10 -2.32 -7.62
C VAL A 32 -16.12 -0.96 -8.31
N SER A 33 -17.23 -0.68 -8.96
CA SER A 33 -17.53 0.59 -9.62
C SER A 33 -18.20 1.52 -8.62
N GLY A 34 -17.62 2.69 -8.41
CA GLY A 34 -18.14 3.66 -7.45
C GLY A 34 -17.44 4.99 -7.49
N GLU A 35 -17.96 5.94 -6.72
CA GLU A 35 -17.41 7.28 -6.58
C GLU A 35 -16.61 7.37 -5.28
N VAL A 36 -15.40 7.92 -5.35
CA VAL A 36 -14.58 8.15 -4.14
C VAL A 36 -15.22 9.29 -3.34
N VAL A 37 -15.64 8.97 -2.11
CA VAL A 37 -16.27 9.95 -1.21
C VAL A 37 -15.30 10.51 -0.18
N GLU A 38 -14.25 9.78 0.15
CA GLU A 38 -13.27 10.19 1.15
C GLU A 38 -11.91 9.54 0.86
N VAL A 39 -10.83 10.26 1.14
CA VAL A 39 -9.45 9.77 1.07
C VAL A 39 -8.83 9.99 2.45
N ASP A 40 -8.08 9.02 2.98
CA ASP A 40 -7.42 9.21 4.27
C ASP A 40 -6.17 10.08 4.10
N GLU A 41 -6.32 11.38 4.32
CA GLU A 41 -5.22 12.34 4.25
C GLU A 41 -4.11 12.03 5.28
N LYS A 42 -4.42 11.30 6.37
CA LYS A 42 -3.44 10.94 7.40
C LYS A 42 -2.35 10.02 6.87
N LEU A 43 -2.62 9.27 5.80
CA LEU A 43 -1.63 8.43 5.15
C LEU A 43 -0.58 9.23 4.38
N SER A 44 -0.87 10.48 4.00
CA SER A 44 0.12 11.40 3.43
C SER A 44 1.19 11.74 4.47
N ASP A 45 0.79 11.94 5.72
CA ASP A 45 1.70 12.29 6.82
C ASP A 45 2.32 11.05 7.48
N LEU A 46 1.57 9.95 7.57
CA LEU A 46 1.95 8.72 8.27
C LEU A 46 1.69 7.48 7.39
N PRO A 47 2.50 7.25 6.34
CA PRO A 47 2.33 6.11 5.44
C PRO A 47 2.50 4.74 6.13
N GLY A 48 3.16 4.70 7.29
CA GLY A 48 3.36 3.48 8.08
C GLY A 48 2.08 2.89 8.67
N LEU A 49 0.98 3.66 8.74
CA LEU A 49 -0.29 3.18 9.30
C LEU A 49 -0.89 2.02 8.48
N VAL A 50 -0.63 1.96 7.17
CA VAL A 50 -1.04 0.83 6.32
C VAL A 50 -0.41 -0.48 6.80
N ASN A 51 0.81 -0.44 7.33
CA ASN A 51 1.49 -1.63 7.85
C ASN A 51 1.05 -1.98 9.28
N THR A 52 0.85 -0.97 10.13
CA THR A 52 0.55 -1.20 11.56
C THR A 52 -0.92 -1.48 11.82
N SER A 53 -1.82 -0.87 11.05
CA SER A 53 -3.27 -0.93 11.28
C SER A 53 -4.04 -0.90 9.95
N PRO A 54 -3.90 -1.93 9.10
CA PRO A 54 -4.47 -1.94 7.75
C PRO A 54 -6.01 -1.83 7.73
N TYR A 55 -6.69 -2.28 8.78
CA TYR A 55 -8.16 -2.32 8.83
C TYR A 55 -8.80 -1.17 9.62
N GLU A 56 -8.06 -0.44 10.44
CA GLU A 56 -8.63 0.65 11.26
C GLU A 56 -8.13 2.02 10.82
N LYS A 57 -6.82 2.27 10.92
CA LYS A 57 -6.21 3.59 10.68
C LYS A 57 -5.45 3.70 9.36
N GLY A 58 -5.32 2.59 8.64
CA GLY A 58 -4.59 2.46 7.39
C GLY A 58 -5.49 2.27 6.17
N TRP A 59 -6.77 2.66 6.25
CA TRP A 59 -7.66 2.63 5.10
C TRP A 59 -7.26 3.72 4.10
N LEU A 60 -7.41 3.45 2.81
CA LEU A 60 -6.91 4.34 1.76
C LEU A 60 -7.97 5.33 1.30
N ILE A 61 -9.13 4.79 0.93
CA ILE A 61 -10.25 5.54 0.39
C ILE A 61 -11.57 4.91 0.83
N LYS A 62 -12.60 5.74 0.94
CA LYS A 62 -13.99 5.29 1.03
C LYS A 62 -14.66 5.56 -0.30
N VAL A 63 -15.40 4.57 -0.79
CA VAL A 63 -16.07 4.63 -2.08
C VAL A 63 -17.56 4.39 -1.86
N LYS A 64 -18.39 5.25 -2.45
CA LYS A 64 -19.82 5.01 -2.57
C LYS A 64 -20.06 4.10 -3.76
N LEU A 65 -20.58 2.92 -3.48
CA LEU A 65 -20.86 1.91 -4.51
C LEU A 65 -22.00 2.39 -5.42
N SER A 66 -21.77 2.30 -6.73
CA SER A 66 -22.82 2.55 -7.72
C SER A 66 -23.75 1.35 -7.87
N ASN A 67 -23.24 0.13 -7.66
CA ASN A 67 -24.01 -1.11 -7.73
C ASN A 67 -23.67 -2.02 -6.54
N SER A 68 -24.62 -2.20 -5.63
CA SER A 68 -24.46 -3.07 -4.46
C SER A 68 -24.35 -4.56 -4.81
N GLY A 69 -24.78 -4.97 -6.02
CA GLY A 69 -24.69 -6.35 -6.48
C GLY A 69 -23.24 -6.82 -6.74
N GLU A 70 -22.31 -5.90 -6.96
CA GLU A 70 -20.89 -6.22 -7.15
C GLU A 70 -20.24 -6.75 -5.86
N LEU A 71 -20.81 -6.42 -4.69
CA LEU A 71 -20.38 -6.98 -3.40
C LEU A 71 -20.54 -8.49 -3.32
N ASN A 72 -21.54 -9.06 -3.99
CA ASN A 72 -21.77 -10.50 -3.98
C ASN A 72 -20.71 -11.27 -4.78
N SER A 73 -19.96 -10.58 -5.65
CA SER A 73 -18.86 -11.15 -6.42
C SER A 73 -17.52 -11.07 -5.68
N LEU A 74 -17.46 -10.39 -4.53
CA LEU A 74 -16.27 -10.32 -3.69
C LEU A 74 -16.12 -11.58 -2.83
N MET A 75 -14.89 -11.89 -2.48
CA MET A 75 -14.60 -12.97 -1.53
C MET A 75 -14.97 -12.52 -0.12
N ASP A 76 -15.57 -13.44 0.64
CA ASP A 76 -15.68 -13.30 2.09
C ASP A 76 -14.32 -13.62 2.76
N ASP A 77 -14.22 -13.29 4.04
CA ASP A 77 -12.99 -13.46 4.83
C ASP A 77 -12.49 -14.92 4.81
N ASP A 78 -13.40 -15.88 4.99
CA ASP A 78 -13.10 -17.31 4.98
C ASP A 78 -12.56 -17.79 3.62
N LYS A 79 -13.16 -17.36 2.51
CA LYS A 79 -12.69 -17.69 1.15
C LYS A 79 -11.35 -17.02 0.86
N TYR A 80 -11.14 -15.79 1.32
CA TYR A 80 -9.88 -15.09 1.12
C TYR A 80 -8.73 -15.74 1.90
N SER A 81 -8.97 -16.12 3.16
CA SER A 81 -7.99 -16.84 3.98
C SER A 81 -7.55 -18.14 3.30
N LYS A 82 -8.51 -18.96 2.84
CA LYS A 82 -8.23 -20.19 2.09
C LYS A 82 -7.49 -19.95 0.77
N PHE A 83 -7.80 -18.86 0.05
CA PHE A 83 -7.11 -18.49 -1.18
C PHE A 83 -5.63 -18.14 -0.93
N CYS A 84 -5.34 -17.46 0.18
CA CYS A 84 -3.97 -17.16 0.59
C CYS A 84 -3.21 -18.42 1.04
N GLU A 85 -3.86 -19.34 1.75
CA GLU A 85 -3.27 -20.62 2.14
C GLU A 85 -3.02 -21.56 0.96
N GLY A 86 -3.85 -21.51 -0.08
CA GLY A 86 -3.74 -22.38 -1.27
C GLY A 86 -2.73 -21.93 -2.33
N ASN A 87 -2.15 -20.73 -2.21
CA ASN A 87 -1.16 -20.18 -3.17
C ASN A 87 0.30 -20.39 -2.71
N HIS A 88 0.61 -21.60 -2.20
CA HIS A 88 1.98 -22.01 -1.87
C HIS A 88 2.61 -22.85 -2.98
#